data_AF-A0A958GCK4-F1
#
_entry.id   AF-A0A958GCK4-F1
#
_cell.length_a   1.000
_cell.length_b   1.000
_cell.length_c   1.000
_cell.angle_alpha   90.00
_cell.angle_beta   90.00
_cell.angle_gamma   90.00
#
_symmetry.space_group_name_H-M   'P 1'
#
loop_
_entity.id
_entity.type
_entity.pdbx_description
1 polymer ?
#
loop_
_entity_poly.entity_id
_entity_poly.type
_entity_poly.pdbx_seq_one_letter_code
_entity_poly.pdbx_strand_id
1 'polypeptide(L)'
;NSASGTYGFFKDHVLKKGDYKDAVKEQPGSASVVQGVTEDKFAIGYSGIGYKTSGVKVVSLAEEAGQTCFDGSYDNVISNDYPLSRYLYLYIVKTPNKPLDPLMKEFLKYVFSYEGQEVVVKDGYLPLPYEVVMEELKKLD
;
A
#
# COMPACT_ATOMS: atom_id res chain seq x y z
N ASN A 1 1.82 -1.44 14.87
CA ASN A 1 1.85 -0.43 13.79
C ASN A 1 0.65 0.49 13.99
N SER A 2 0.32 0.83 15.24
CA SER A 2 -1.05 1.17 15.66
C SER A 2 -1.53 2.56 15.24
N ALA A 3 -0.60 3.48 15.00
CA ALA A 3 -0.88 4.80 14.43
C ALA A 3 -0.55 4.84 12.93
N SER A 4 -1.01 3.86 12.14
CA SER A 4 -0.76 3.82 10.70
C SER A 4 -2.02 3.51 9.89
N GLY A 5 -2.05 3.98 8.63
CA GLY A 5 -3.09 3.57 7.69
C GLY A 5 -3.07 2.06 7.43
N THR A 6 -1.92 1.39 7.54
CA THR A 6 -1.80 -0.07 7.38
C THR A 6 -2.54 -0.83 8.50
N TYR A 7 -2.47 -0.33 9.73
CA TYR A 7 -3.26 -0.88 10.84
C TYR A 7 -4.77 -0.72 10.60
N GLY A 8 -5.21 0.48 10.23
CA GLY A 8 -6.63 0.73 9.94
C GLY A 8 -7.17 -0.17 8.81
N PHE A 9 -6.40 -0.30 7.73
CA PHE A 9 -6.77 -1.15 6.59
C PHE A 9 -6.82 -2.62 6.95
N PHE A 10 -5.83 -3.15 7.67
CA PHE A 10 -5.83 -4.54 8.10
C PHE A 10 -7.00 -4.83 9.06
N LYS A 11 -7.29 -3.92 9.99
CA LYS A 11 -8.45 -4.03 10.89
C LYS A 11 -9.76 -4.09 10.11
N ASP A 12 -9.93 -3.24 9.10
CA ASP A 12 -11.15 -3.18 8.31
C ASP A 12 -11.30 -4.38 7.36
N HIS A 13 -10.24 -4.74 6.62
CA HIS A 13 -10.31 -5.71 5.52
C HIS A 13 -10.13 -7.16 5.99
N VAL A 14 -9.25 -7.39 6.98
CA VAL A 14 -8.92 -8.74 7.48
C VAL A 14 -9.69 -9.06 8.76
N LEU A 15 -9.70 -8.14 9.74
CA LEU A 15 -10.41 -8.36 11.00
C LEU A 15 -11.90 -8.00 10.95
N LYS A 16 -12.39 -7.48 9.82
CA LYS A 16 -13.79 -7.05 9.62
C LYS A 16 -14.27 -6.10 10.73
N LYS A 17 -13.42 -5.12 11.07
CA LYS A 17 -13.57 -4.12 12.15
C LYS A 17 -13.50 -4.68 13.58
N GLY A 18 -13.24 -5.97 13.74
CA GLY A 18 -12.96 -6.59 15.04
C GLY A 18 -11.62 -6.15 15.63
N ASP A 19 -11.46 -6.35 16.93
CA ASP A 19 -10.25 -5.94 17.65
C ASP A 19 -9.08 -6.91 17.44
N TYR A 20 -7.87 -6.37 17.56
CA TYR A 20 -6.67 -7.19 17.66
C TYR A 20 -6.68 -7.91 19.01
N LYS A 21 -6.08 -9.10 19.06
CA LYS A 21 -5.88 -9.81 20.33
C LYS A 21 -4.94 -9.00 21.23
N ASP A 22 -5.19 -9.00 22.54
CA ASP A 22 -4.34 -8.35 23.54
C ASP A 22 -2.88 -8.86 23.54
N ALA A 23 -2.67 -10.07 23.03
CA ALA A 23 -1.35 -10.68 22.91
C ALA A 23 -0.55 -10.21 21.68
N VAL A 24 -1.10 -9.36 20.81
CA VAL A 24 -0.37 -8.83 19.65
C VAL A 24 0.79 -7.96 20.13
N LYS A 25 2.01 -8.26 19.65
CA LYS A 25 3.19 -7.41 19.86
C LYS A 25 3.10 -6.18 18.96
N GLU A 26 2.49 -5.10 19.45
CA GLU A 26 2.40 -3.87 18.68
C GLU A 26 3.77 -3.26 18.40
N GLN A 27 4.02 -2.93 17.14
CA GLN A 27 5.26 -2.28 16.69
C GLN A 27 5.04 -0.80 16.35
N PRO A 28 6.04 0.08 16.46
CA PRO A 28 5.86 1.51 16.17
C PRO A 28 5.60 1.80 14.68
N GLY A 29 6.04 0.93 13.76
CA GLY A 29 5.85 1.13 12.32
C GLY A 29 6.06 -0.14 11.50
N SER A 30 5.84 -0.02 10.18
CA SER A 30 5.97 -1.12 9.22
C SER A 30 7.37 -1.76 9.18
N ALA A 31 8.43 -0.95 9.24
CA ALA A 31 9.81 -1.47 9.30
C ALA A 31 10.05 -2.31 10.57
N SER A 32 9.55 -1.86 11.73
CA SER A 32 9.69 -2.60 12.99
C SER A 32 8.87 -3.88 13.02
N VAL A 33 7.74 -3.96 12.30
CA VAL A 33 7.04 -5.24 12.08
C VAL A 33 7.92 -6.21 11.29
N VAL A 34 8.54 -5.76 10.20
CA VAL A 34 9.43 -6.60 9.39
C VAL A 34 10.64 -7.08 10.19
N GLN A 35 11.25 -6.20 10.98
CA GLN A 35 12.34 -6.57 11.89
C GLN A 35 11.90 -7.61 12.91
N GLY A 36 10.77 -7.39 13.59
CA GLY A 36 10.25 -8.34 14.58
C GLY A 36 9.93 -9.72 14.00
N VAL A 37 9.40 -9.79 12.77
CA VAL A 37 9.17 -11.06 12.07
C VAL A 37 10.49 -11.71 11.65
N THR A 38 11.50 -10.92 11.29
CA THR A 38 12.83 -11.44 10.95
C THR A 38 13.52 -12.10 12.15
N GLU A 39 13.33 -11.55 13.35
CA GLU A 39 14.00 -12.01 14.59
C GLU A 39 13.26 -13.16 15.30
N ASP A 40 11.98 -13.37 15.01
CA ASP A 40 11.13 -14.40 15.64
C ASP A 40 10.62 -15.40 14.60
N LYS A 41 11.22 -16.60 14.58
CA LYS A 41 10.95 -17.67 13.59
C LYS A 41 9.47 -18.07 13.49
N PHE A 42 8.69 -17.86 14.55
CA PHE A 42 7.27 -18.24 14.60
C PHE A 42 6.33 -17.05 14.45
N ALA A 43 6.86 -15.84 14.26
CA ALA A 43 6.06 -14.65 14.12
C ALA A 43 5.39 -14.56 12.74
N ILE A 44 4.20 -13.98 12.74
CA ILE A 44 3.50 -13.49 11.56
C ILE A 44 3.11 -12.03 11.82
N GLY A 45 3.21 -11.21 10.78
CA GLY A 45 2.86 -9.80 10.83
C GLY A 45 2.36 -9.31 9.49
N TYR A 46 1.89 -8.06 9.47
CA TYR A 46 1.43 -7.39 8.25
C TYR A 46 2.21 -6.08 8.09
N SER A 47 2.62 -5.78 6.85
CA SER A 47 3.36 -4.58 6.51
C SER A 47 3.09 -4.18 5.06
N GLY A 48 3.49 -2.95 4.67
CA GLY A 48 3.45 -2.53 3.28
C GLY A 48 4.54 -3.22 2.46
N ILE A 49 4.25 -3.52 1.20
CA ILE A 49 5.15 -4.32 0.34
C ILE A 49 6.53 -3.67 0.13
N GLY A 50 6.60 -2.33 0.12
CA GLY A 50 7.88 -1.59 0.02
C GLY A 50 8.84 -1.81 1.19
N TYR A 51 8.37 -2.37 2.32
CA TYR A 51 9.24 -2.72 3.46
C TYR A 51 9.81 -4.14 3.37
N LYS A 52 9.50 -4.90 2.31
CA LYS A 52 9.98 -6.28 2.14
C LYS A 52 11.50 -6.29 2.09
N THR A 53 12.10 -7.13 2.93
CA THR A 53 13.52 -7.47 2.91
C THR A 53 13.69 -8.97 2.64
N SER A 54 14.95 -9.42 2.51
CA SER A 54 15.25 -10.86 2.43
C SER A 54 14.96 -11.63 3.73
N GLY A 55 14.76 -10.92 4.85
CA GLY A 55 14.47 -11.51 6.16
C GLY A 55 13.03 -12.00 6.33
N VAL A 56 12.13 -11.65 5.42
CA VAL A 56 10.70 -12.01 5.50
C VAL A 56 10.20 -12.60 4.19
N LYS A 57 9.20 -13.48 4.29
CA LYS A 57 8.48 -14.05 3.15
C LYS A 57 7.08 -13.45 3.07
N VAL A 58 6.73 -12.90 1.92
CA VAL A 58 5.35 -12.49 1.63
C VAL A 58 4.51 -13.75 1.40
N VAL A 59 3.35 -13.82 2.05
CA VAL A 59 2.42 -14.93 1.89
C VAL A 59 1.46 -14.67 0.73
N SER A 60 1.23 -15.70 -0.08
CA SER A 60 0.15 -15.71 -1.05
C SER A 60 -1.19 -15.81 -0.32
N LEU A 61 -2.22 -15.15 -0.86
CA LEU A 61 -3.52 -15.01 -0.22
C LEU A 61 -4.62 -15.41 -1.18
N ALA A 62 -5.71 -15.92 -0.63
CA ALA A 62 -6.99 -16.11 -1.30
C ALA A 62 -8.07 -15.44 -0.45
N GLU A 63 -9.18 -15.04 -1.06
CA GLU A 63 -10.29 -14.41 -0.33
C GLU A 63 -11.04 -15.43 0.55
N GLU A 64 -11.20 -16.65 0.05
CA GLU A 64 -11.88 -17.73 0.78
C GLU A 64 -11.01 -19.00 0.90
N ALA A 65 -11.33 -19.82 1.91
CA ALA A 65 -10.65 -21.08 2.14
C ALA A 65 -10.87 -22.06 0.97
N GLY A 66 -9.80 -22.68 0.49
CA GLY A 66 -9.84 -23.65 -0.61
C GLY A 66 -9.76 -23.04 -2.01
N GLN A 67 -9.75 -21.70 -2.14
CA GLN A 67 -9.49 -21.02 -3.39
C GLN A 67 -7.98 -20.97 -3.72
N THR A 68 -7.67 -20.63 -4.98
CA THR A 68 -6.30 -20.39 -5.43
C THR A 68 -5.71 -19.20 -4.69
N CYS A 69 -4.52 -19.38 -4.10
CA CYS A 69 -3.77 -18.28 -3.51
C CYS A 69 -2.92 -17.58 -4.57
N PHE A 70 -3.00 -16.25 -4.61
CA PHE A 70 -2.21 -15.40 -5.49
C PHE A 70 -1.10 -14.70 -4.71
N ASP A 71 0.01 -14.41 -5.37
CA ASP A 71 1.07 -13.59 -4.78
C ASP A 71 0.81 -12.09 -4.98
N GLY A 72 1.58 -11.24 -4.30
CA GLY A 72 1.47 -9.78 -4.41
C GLY A 72 2.18 -9.19 -5.63
N SER A 73 2.23 -9.91 -6.75
CA SER A 73 2.79 -9.38 -8.01
C SER A 73 1.90 -8.28 -8.59
N TYR A 74 2.45 -7.49 -9.52
CA TYR A 74 1.72 -6.41 -10.19
C TYR A 74 0.42 -6.94 -10.82
N ASP A 75 0.52 -7.98 -11.64
CA ASP A 75 -0.60 -8.55 -12.38
C ASP A 75 -1.73 -9.02 -11.45
N ASN A 76 -1.39 -9.76 -10.39
CA ASN A 76 -2.38 -10.24 -9.41
C ASN A 76 -2.99 -9.10 -8.58
N VAL A 77 -2.27 -8.00 -8.36
CA VAL A 77 -2.81 -6.83 -7.66
C VAL A 77 -3.78 -6.06 -8.55
N ILE A 78 -3.43 -5.82 -9.82
CA ILE A 78 -4.29 -5.06 -10.74
C ILE A 78 -5.52 -5.83 -11.18
N SER A 79 -5.45 -7.17 -11.24
CA SER A 79 -6.61 -8.04 -11.50
C SER A 79 -7.50 -8.23 -10.27
N ASN A 80 -7.06 -7.73 -9.10
CA ASN A 80 -7.69 -7.92 -7.79
C ASN A 80 -7.71 -9.39 -7.31
N ASP A 81 -6.87 -10.26 -7.90
CA ASP A 81 -6.68 -11.65 -7.46
C ASP A 81 -5.91 -11.72 -6.11
N TYR A 82 -5.01 -10.76 -5.86
CA TYR A 82 -4.39 -10.57 -4.54
C TYR A 82 -5.28 -9.66 -3.67
N PRO A 83 -5.94 -10.19 -2.63
CA PRO A 83 -7.05 -9.50 -1.96
C PRO A 83 -6.63 -8.36 -1.02
N LEU A 84 -5.33 -8.18 -0.75
CA LEU A 84 -4.83 -7.14 0.17
C LEU A 84 -3.96 -6.11 -0.56
N SER A 85 -4.61 -5.30 -1.39
CA SER A 85 -4.00 -4.18 -2.09
C SER A 85 -4.81 -2.89 -1.87
N ARG A 86 -4.17 -1.74 -2.09
CA ARG A 86 -4.83 -0.43 -2.07
C ARG A 86 -3.96 0.62 -2.75
N TYR A 87 -4.59 1.68 -3.24
CA TYR A 87 -3.88 2.88 -3.66
C TYR A 87 -3.28 3.63 -2.47
N LEU A 88 -2.15 4.28 -2.72
CA LEU A 88 -1.63 5.33 -1.86
C LEU A 88 -2.26 6.66 -2.29
N TYR A 89 -3.07 7.25 -1.41
CA TYR A 89 -3.72 8.52 -1.69
C TYR A 89 -2.85 9.70 -1.27
N LEU A 90 -2.73 10.70 -2.15
CA LEU A 90 -2.18 12.01 -1.83
C LEU A 90 -3.33 12.98 -1.57
N TYR A 91 -3.36 13.56 -0.37
CA TYR A 91 -4.34 14.57 0.01
C TYR A 91 -3.72 15.95 -0.13
N ILE A 92 -4.35 16.81 -0.94
CA ILE A 92 -3.93 18.19 -1.15
C ILE A 92 -5.02 19.14 -0.66
N VAL A 93 -4.59 20.27 -0.10
CA VAL A 93 -5.52 21.36 0.26
C VAL A 93 -5.79 22.20 -0.99
N LYS A 94 -6.98 22.06 -1.57
CA LYS A 94 -7.45 22.90 -2.68
C LYS A 94 -8.49 23.89 -2.17
N THR A 95 -8.24 25.19 -2.36
CA THR A 95 -9.26 26.20 -2.06
C THR A 95 -10.38 26.12 -3.11
N PRO A 96 -11.67 26.04 -2.71
CA PRO A 96 -12.78 26.00 -3.66
C PRO A 96 -12.73 27.17 -4.65
N ASN A 97 -13.04 26.89 -5.92
CA ASN A 97 -13.07 27.87 -7.02
C ASN A 97 -11.75 28.62 -7.29
N LYS A 98 -10.62 28.18 -6.70
CA LYS A 98 -9.29 28.67 -7.07
C LYS A 98 -8.52 27.59 -7.83
N PRO A 99 -7.68 27.98 -8.81
CA PRO A 99 -6.76 27.05 -9.42
C PRO A 99 -5.83 26.47 -8.35
N LEU A 100 -5.32 25.27 -8.61
CA LEU A 100 -4.29 24.69 -7.76
C LEU A 100 -3.03 25.57 -7.82
N ASP A 101 -2.28 25.63 -6.72
CA ASP A 101 -0.97 26.25 -6.72
C ASP A 101 -0.11 25.66 -7.86
N PRO A 102 0.55 26.49 -8.70
CA PRO A 102 1.28 25.98 -9.86
C PRO A 102 2.38 24.98 -9.51
N LEU A 103 3.10 25.19 -8.40
CA LEU A 103 4.16 24.27 -7.98
C LEU A 103 3.56 22.93 -7.52
N MET A 104 2.44 22.97 -6.79
CA MET A 104 1.70 21.76 -6.43
C MET A 104 1.18 21.01 -7.67
N LYS A 105 0.66 21.73 -8.68
CA LYS A 105 0.21 21.11 -9.94
C LYS A 105 1.35 20.40 -10.66
N GLU A 106 2.50 21.05 -10.81
CA GLU A 106 3.67 20.43 -11.47
C GLU A 106 4.27 19.27 -10.66
N PHE A 107 4.25 19.35 -9.32
CA PHE A 107 4.63 18.22 -8.47
C PHE A 107 3.72 17.00 -8.70
N LEU A 108 2.41 17.19 -8.74
CA LEU A 108 1.47 16.08 -9.00
C LEU A 108 1.63 15.52 -10.42
N LYS A 109 1.87 16.36 -11.42
CA LYS A 109 2.21 15.89 -12.78
C LYS A 109 3.47 15.03 -12.78
N TYR A 110 4.50 15.41 -12.02
CA TYR A 110 5.70 14.59 -11.86
C TYR A 110 5.40 13.26 -11.15
N VAL A 111 4.61 13.26 -10.07
CA VAL A 111 4.20 12.02 -9.39
C VAL A 111 3.55 11.03 -10.37
N PHE A 112 2.71 11.53 -11.26
CA PHE A 112 2.02 10.72 -12.28
C PHE A 112 2.83 10.50 -13.56
N SER A 113 3.99 11.12 -13.73
CA SER A 113 4.82 10.96 -14.92
C SER A 113 5.52 9.60 -14.94
N TYR A 114 6.09 9.26 -16.08
CA TYR A 114 6.93 8.07 -16.22
C TYR A 114 8.07 8.06 -15.19
N GLU A 115 8.76 9.20 -15.03
CA GLU A 115 9.86 9.37 -14.08
C GLU A 115 9.41 9.22 -12.63
N GLY A 116 8.25 9.78 -12.26
CA GLY A 116 7.69 9.61 -10.91
C GLY A 116 7.32 8.17 -10.63
N GLN A 117 6.68 7.49 -11.57
CA GLN A 117 6.32 6.08 -11.43
C GLN A 117 7.55 5.16 -11.42
N GLU A 118 8.63 5.49 -12.14
CA GLU A 118 9.91 4.76 -12.00
C GLU A 118 10.48 4.83 -10.58
N VAL A 119 10.35 5.98 -9.90
CA VAL A 119 10.77 6.11 -8.49
C VAL A 119 9.92 5.20 -7.59
N VAL A 120 8.61 5.12 -7.81
CA VAL A 120 7.70 4.22 -7.08
C VAL A 120 8.16 2.77 -7.20
N VAL A 121 8.52 2.32 -8.41
CA VAL A 121 9.05 0.96 -8.64
C VAL A 121 10.39 0.75 -7.93
N LYS A 122 11.31 1.72 -8.02
CA LYS A 122 12.62 1.65 -7.37
C LYS A 122 12.52 1.54 -5.85
N ASP A 123 11.49 2.15 -5.24
CA ASP A 123 11.23 2.06 -3.80
C ASP A 123 10.44 0.79 -3.40
N GLY A 124 10.23 -0.14 -4.34
CA GLY A 124 9.64 -1.46 -4.08
C GLY A 124 8.11 -1.47 -4.08
N TYR A 125 7.45 -0.44 -4.61
CA TYR A 125 6.01 -0.39 -4.81
C TYR A 125 5.62 -0.73 -6.24
N LEU A 126 4.32 -0.92 -6.44
CA LEU A 126 3.73 -1.18 -7.74
C LEU A 126 3.36 0.16 -8.41
N PRO A 127 3.66 0.33 -9.71
CA PRO A 127 3.29 1.55 -10.42
C PRO A 127 1.77 1.60 -10.64
N LEU A 128 1.24 2.77 -10.97
CA LEU A 128 -0.15 2.91 -11.37
C LEU A 128 -0.38 2.38 -12.80
N PRO A 129 -1.55 1.78 -13.09
CA PRO A 129 -1.98 1.54 -14.46
C PRO A 129 -2.04 2.85 -15.25
N TYR A 130 -1.75 2.78 -16.55
CA TYR A 130 -1.72 3.96 -17.42
C TYR A 130 -3.07 4.69 -17.45
N GLU A 131 -4.17 3.95 -17.46
CA GLU A 131 -5.52 4.49 -17.45
C GLU A 131 -5.79 5.33 -16.20
N VAL A 132 -5.35 4.84 -15.03
CA VAL A 132 -5.47 5.55 -13.75
C VAL A 132 -4.63 6.82 -13.76
N VAL A 133 -3.39 6.76 -14.26
CA VAL A 133 -2.53 7.94 -14.43
C VAL A 133 -3.23 9.02 -15.27
N MET A 134 -3.80 8.63 -16.40
CA MET A 134 -4.49 9.56 -17.30
C MET A 134 -5.76 10.14 -16.69
N GLU A 135 -6.49 9.37 -15.89
CA GLU A 135 -7.66 9.85 -15.15
C GLU A 135 -7.28 10.86 -14.06
N GLU A 136 -6.22 10.61 -13.30
CA GLU A 136 -5.76 11.53 -12.25
C GLU A 136 -5.19 12.83 -12.84
N LEU A 137 -4.44 12.75 -13.95
CA LEU A 137 -3.91 13.94 -14.64
C LEU A 137 -5.02 14.88 -15.12
N LYS A 138 -6.15 14.35 -15.62
CA LYS A 138 -7.31 15.16 -16.03
C LYS A 138 -7.92 15.97 -14.88
N LYS A 139 -7.76 15.53 -13.63
CA LYS A 139 -8.26 16.27 -12.45
C LYS A 139 -7.42 17.50 -12.11
N LEU A 140 -6.21 17.59 -12.67
CA LEU A 140 -5.29 18.71 -12.46
C LEU A 140 -5.55 19.88 -13.42
N ASP A 141 -6.28 19.64 -14.51
CA ASP A 141 -6.68 20.65 -15.50
C ASP A 141 -7.98 21.35 -15.12
#